data_AF-A0A2G6JIZ6-F1
#
_entry.id   AF-A0A2G6JIZ6-F1
#
_cell.length_a   1.000
_cell.length_b   1.000
_cell.length_c   1.000
_cell.angle_alpha   90.00
_cell.angle_beta   90.00
_cell.angle_gamma   90.00
#
_symmetry.space_group_name_H-M   'P 1'
#
loop_
_entity.id
_entity.type
_entity.pdbx_description
1 polymer ?
#
loop_
_entity_poly.entity_id
_entity_poly.type
_entity_poly.pdbx_seq_one_letter_code
_entity_poly.pdbx_strand_id
1 'polypeptide(L)'
;MTANAPGSAQQGQPRPWISALVLSSIGALLSCPLQAAPQRGGKKGAQTKQLARYESFGAVGDGKTDDQEAIIRTHEYANRHGIPVRANDKASYYIGGGSKSAVIQTNTNFGKAKFIIDDRKLKNHRAQVFVVKSKLAPISIKSISKLARGQAKLDLRLPGPCLVHVTNSHVRRYIRYGLNANQGAVQTDLFLVDSKGNIDPQTPIIWDFDMVSKITAQLINEPKLRIEGGRFTTIANAGEAKNQYYARGIGIYRCNVVV
;
A
#
# COMPACT_ATOMS: atom_id res chain seq x y z
N MET A 1 7.40 -55.66 32.01
CA MET A 1 8.87 -55.78 32.08
C MET A 1 9.42 -55.08 30.85
N THR A 2 9.79 -53.80 31.00
CA THR A 2 11.17 -53.24 31.06
C THR A 2 11.61 -52.79 29.65
N ALA A 3 12.22 -51.63 29.42
CA ALA A 3 12.49 -50.43 30.22
C ALA A 3 12.94 -49.34 29.22
N ASN A 4 12.69 -48.09 29.58
CA ASN A 4 13.31 -46.89 28.97
C ASN A 4 14.82 -46.82 29.25
N ALA A 5 15.58 -46.20 28.35
CA ALA A 5 16.76 -45.38 28.70
C ALA A 5 17.06 -44.33 27.60
N PRO A 6 17.29 -43.04 27.95
CA PRO A 6 17.53 -41.94 27.00
C PRO A 6 19.01 -41.54 26.88
N GLY A 7 19.40 -41.01 25.72
CA GLY A 7 20.75 -40.50 25.43
C GLY A 7 20.88 -38.98 25.60
N SER A 8 21.69 -38.61 26.57
CA SER A 8 22.48 -37.37 26.80
C SER A 8 22.31 -36.13 25.91
N ALA A 9 21.92 -35.01 26.54
CA ALA A 9 22.18 -33.65 26.07
C ALA A 9 23.28 -33.02 26.94
N GLN A 10 24.41 -32.62 26.33
CA GLN A 10 25.46 -31.83 26.99
C GLN A 10 25.16 -30.33 26.85
N GLN A 11 25.19 -29.63 27.99
CA GLN A 11 25.05 -28.18 28.12
C GLN A 11 26.36 -27.46 27.78
N GLY A 12 26.29 -26.48 26.87
CA GLY A 12 27.37 -25.53 26.59
C GLY A 12 27.24 -24.27 27.46
N GLN A 13 28.33 -23.91 28.14
CA GLN A 13 28.52 -22.66 28.89
C GLN A 13 29.00 -21.52 27.96
N PRO A 14 28.56 -20.25 28.13
CA PRO A 14 29.11 -19.12 27.39
C PRO A 14 30.23 -18.38 28.16
N ARG A 15 31.25 -17.93 27.42
CA ARG A 15 32.36 -17.07 27.88
C ARG A 15 31.96 -15.57 27.88
N PRO A 16 32.52 -14.73 28.77
CA PRO A 16 32.15 -13.31 28.88
C PRO A 16 32.93 -12.42 27.90
N TRP A 17 32.30 -11.33 27.46
CA TRP A 17 32.90 -10.27 26.65
C TRP A 17 33.47 -9.14 27.53
N ILE A 18 34.60 -8.59 27.07
CA ILE A 18 35.43 -7.59 27.74
C ILE A 18 34.89 -6.17 27.52
N SER A 19 34.99 -5.39 28.60
CA SER A 19 34.90 -3.95 28.84
C SER A 19 35.00 -2.97 27.65
N ALA A 20 34.08 -1.99 27.63
CA ALA A 20 34.22 -0.72 26.94
C ALA A 20 34.64 0.36 27.95
N LEU A 21 35.78 1.02 27.70
CA LEU A 21 36.29 2.15 28.47
C LEU A 21 35.82 3.47 27.84
N VAL A 22 35.19 4.30 28.66
CA VAL A 22 34.84 5.70 28.37
C VAL A 22 36.08 6.56 28.62
N LEU A 23 36.42 7.45 27.68
CA LEU A 23 37.27 8.60 27.97
C LEU A 23 36.71 9.84 27.29
N SER A 24 36.22 10.72 28.15
CA SER A 24 35.86 12.11 27.91
C SER A 24 37.14 12.95 27.86
N SER A 25 37.25 13.84 26.87
CA SER A 25 38.12 15.01 26.99
C SER A 25 37.47 16.24 26.36
N ILE A 26 37.28 17.21 27.24
CA ILE A 26 36.90 18.60 27.04
C ILE A 26 38.02 19.34 26.28
N GLY A 27 37.66 20.18 25.31
CA GLY A 27 38.56 21.12 24.64
C GLY A 27 37.83 22.41 24.31
N ALA A 28 38.26 23.51 24.93
CA ALA A 28 37.63 24.81 24.94
C ALA A 28 38.00 25.71 23.75
N LEU A 29 37.04 26.57 23.40
CA LEU A 29 37.12 27.97 22.93
C LEU A 29 38.13 28.35 21.83
N LEU A 30 37.58 28.83 20.70
CA LEU A 30 38.10 29.97 19.94
C LEU A 30 36.93 30.61 19.16
N SER A 31 36.38 31.69 19.71
CA SER A 31 35.39 32.54 19.06
C SER A 31 36.08 33.48 18.08
N CYS A 32 35.89 33.23 16.78
CA CYS A 32 36.29 34.11 15.68
C CYS A 32 35.01 34.73 15.08
N PRO A 33 34.91 36.05 14.88
CA PRO A 33 33.70 36.65 14.31
C PRO A 33 33.70 36.40 12.81
N LEU A 34 32.90 35.43 12.35
CA LEU A 34 32.72 35.18 10.93
C LEU A 34 31.76 36.23 10.36
N GLN A 35 32.32 37.23 9.70
CA GLN A 35 31.61 38.18 8.85
C GLN A 35 30.77 37.45 7.81
N ALA A 36 29.49 37.81 7.74
CA ALA A 36 28.54 37.28 6.77
C ALA A 36 28.96 37.67 5.34
N ALA A 37 29.38 36.68 4.56
CA ALA A 37 29.54 36.82 3.12
C ALA A 37 28.17 36.97 2.45
N PRO A 38 28.06 37.78 1.38
CA PRO A 38 26.79 37.97 0.67
C PRO A 38 26.38 36.66 -0.02
N GLN A 39 25.20 36.17 0.33
CA GLN A 39 24.54 35.05 -0.34
C GLN A 39 24.27 35.41 -1.80
N ARG A 40 25.14 34.99 -2.71
CA ARG A 40 24.87 35.01 -4.15
C ARG A 40 23.68 34.10 -4.40
N GLY A 41 22.56 34.70 -4.81
CA GLY A 41 21.35 34.01 -5.21
C GLY A 41 21.62 32.99 -6.31
N GLY A 42 21.76 31.72 -5.91
CA GLY A 42 21.75 30.60 -6.82
C GLY A 42 20.37 30.48 -7.44
N LYS A 43 20.26 30.74 -8.75
CA LYS A 43 19.10 30.38 -9.55
C LYS A 43 18.81 28.89 -9.31
N LYS A 44 17.70 28.57 -8.65
CA LYS A 44 17.15 27.21 -8.62
C LYS A 44 16.77 26.86 -10.06
N GLY A 45 17.70 26.27 -10.80
CA GLY A 45 17.38 25.57 -12.03
C GLY A 45 16.31 24.54 -11.70
N ALA A 46 15.17 24.61 -12.39
CA ALA A 46 14.14 23.60 -12.28
C ALA A 46 14.73 22.26 -12.73
N GLN A 47 15.20 21.46 -11.77
CA GLN A 47 15.49 20.05 -11.97
C GLN A 47 14.18 19.41 -12.46
N THR A 48 14.06 19.21 -13.77
CA THR A 48 12.99 18.40 -14.35
C THR A 48 13.08 17.03 -13.70
N LYS A 49 12.17 16.73 -12.78
CA LYS A 49 12.08 15.40 -12.16
C LYS A 49 12.06 14.39 -13.30
N GLN A 50 13.05 13.49 -13.30
CA GLN A 50 13.12 12.38 -14.22
C GLN A 50 11.76 11.66 -14.23
N LEU A 51 11.25 11.34 -15.41
CA LEU A 51 9.90 10.82 -15.64
C LEU A 51 10.02 9.47 -16.34
N ALA A 52 9.33 8.45 -15.84
CA ALA A 52 9.22 7.17 -16.51
C ALA A 52 8.11 7.20 -17.58
N ARG A 53 8.41 6.71 -18.78
CA ARG A 53 7.47 6.59 -19.90
C ARG A 53 7.41 5.15 -20.36
N TYR A 54 6.23 4.66 -20.74
CA TYR A 54 6.05 3.25 -21.12
C TYR A 54 6.92 2.85 -22.33
N GLU A 55 7.11 3.76 -23.28
CA GLU A 55 7.90 3.53 -24.50
C GLU A 55 9.39 3.29 -24.19
N SER A 56 9.92 3.92 -23.14
CA SER A 56 11.29 3.69 -22.69
C SER A 56 11.54 2.27 -22.17
N PHE A 57 10.47 1.51 -21.94
CA PHE A 57 10.51 0.10 -21.50
C PHE A 57 9.89 -0.85 -22.52
N GLY A 58 9.70 -0.39 -23.76
CA GLY A 58 9.29 -1.22 -24.90
C GLY A 58 7.80 -1.26 -25.20
N ALA A 59 6.99 -0.38 -24.61
CA ALA A 59 5.58 -0.26 -25.02
C ALA A 59 5.50 0.34 -26.43
N VAL A 60 4.65 -0.24 -27.28
CA VAL A 60 4.43 0.19 -28.66
C VAL A 60 3.30 1.20 -28.73
N GLY A 61 2.20 0.98 -28.00
CA GLY A 61 1.08 1.94 -27.94
C GLY A 61 0.27 2.05 -29.23
N ASP A 62 0.22 0.98 -30.03
CA ASP A 62 -0.51 0.88 -31.32
C ASP A 62 -1.95 0.35 -31.20
N GLY A 63 -2.39 -0.01 -29.99
CA GLY A 63 -3.70 -0.58 -29.68
C GLY A 63 -3.84 -2.06 -30.03
N LYS A 64 -2.74 -2.74 -30.38
CA LYS A 64 -2.73 -4.14 -30.84
C LYS A 64 -1.68 -4.98 -30.12
N THR A 65 -0.47 -4.44 -29.99
CA THR A 65 0.64 -5.09 -29.30
C THR A 65 0.34 -5.15 -27.80
N ASP A 66 0.58 -6.32 -27.17
CA ASP A 66 0.39 -6.48 -25.74
C ASP A 66 1.48 -5.73 -24.96
N ASP A 67 1.11 -4.55 -24.47
CA ASP A 67 2.00 -3.61 -23.77
C ASP A 67 2.08 -3.91 -22.26
N GLN A 68 1.39 -4.94 -21.75
CA GLN A 68 1.27 -5.22 -20.32
C GLN A 68 2.64 -5.32 -19.63
N GLU A 69 3.57 -6.06 -20.23
CA GLU A 69 4.88 -6.32 -19.64
C GLU A 69 5.76 -5.05 -19.64
N ALA A 70 5.67 -4.20 -20.67
CA ALA A 70 6.37 -2.91 -20.69
C ALA A 70 5.82 -1.93 -19.63
N ILE A 71 4.50 -1.90 -19.46
CA ILE A 71 3.83 -1.13 -18.41
C ILE A 71 4.29 -1.59 -17.02
N ILE A 72 4.36 -2.90 -16.78
CA ILE A 72 4.85 -3.47 -15.51
C ILE A 72 6.29 -3.00 -15.23
N ARG A 73 7.21 -3.18 -16.19
CA ARG A 73 8.62 -2.77 -16.02
C ARG A 73 8.77 -1.29 -15.75
N THR A 74 7.96 -0.46 -16.40
CA THR A 74 7.97 0.99 -16.18
C THR A 74 7.61 1.33 -14.74
N HIS A 75 6.55 0.73 -14.21
CA HIS A 75 6.11 0.94 -12.83
C HIS A 75 7.09 0.38 -11.82
N GLU A 76 7.67 -0.79 -12.07
CA GLU A 76 8.74 -1.34 -11.22
C GLU A 76 9.95 -0.39 -11.16
N TYR A 77 10.39 0.14 -12.30
CA TYR A 77 11.48 1.11 -12.35
C TYR A 77 11.11 2.39 -11.60
N ALA A 78 9.93 2.95 -11.86
CA ALA A 78 9.44 4.15 -11.21
C ALA A 78 9.35 4.01 -9.69
N ASN A 79 8.84 2.88 -9.22
CA ASN A 79 8.72 2.58 -7.79
C ASN A 79 10.09 2.46 -7.11
N ARG A 80 11.06 1.84 -7.76
CA ARG A 80 12.44 1.71 -7.25
C ARG A 80 13.13 3.07 -7.12
N HIS A 81 12.95 3.93 -8.11
CA HIS A 81 13.65 5.23 -8.17
C HIS A 81 12.85 6.39 -7.57
N GLY A 82 11.61 6.17 -7.15
CA GLY A 82 10.76 7.20 -6.57
C GLY A 82 10.34 8.30 -7.57
N ILE A 83 10.30 7.96 -8.86
CA ILE A 83 9.98 8.91 -9.93
C ILE A 83 8.54 8.74 -10.44
N PRO A 84 7.90 9.81 -10.93
CA PRO A 84 6.57 9.71 -11.52
C PRO A 84 6.56 8.94 -12.84
N VAL A 85 5.39 8.42 -13.21
CA VAL A 85 5.10 7.82 -14.51
C VAL A 85 4.20 8.76 -15.32
N ARG A 86 4.47 8.91 -16.62
CA ARG A 86 3.52 9.55 -17.55
C ARG A 86 3.38 8.77 -18.83
N ALA A 87 2.14 8.45 -19.18
CA ALA A 87 1.79 7.82 -20.44
C ALA A 87 1.88 8.81 -21.61
N ASN A 88 1.99 8.29 -22.83
CA ASN A 88 1.94 9.11 -24.04
C ASN A 88 0.50 9.43 -24.42
N ASP A 89 0.18 10.73 -24.51
CA ASP A 89 -1.17 11.24 -24.81
C ASP A 89 -1.76 10.72 -26.13
N LYS A 90 -0.92 10.27 -27.07
CA LYS A 90 -1.33 9.76 -28.39
C LYS A 90 -1.36 8.23 -28.47
N ALA A 91 -0.85 7.53 -27.48
CA ALA A 91 -0.75 6.08 -27.50
C ALA A 91 -2.08 5.39 -27.17
N SER A 92 -2.25 4.20 -27.73
CA SER A 92 -3.28 3.24 -27.35
C SER A 92 -2.59 1.97 -26.86
N TYR A 93 -2.59 1.74 -25.55
CA TYR A 93 -1.96 0.54 -24.98
C TYR A 93 -2.97 -0.60 -24.93
N TYR A 94 -2.68 -1.69 -25.61
CA TYR A 94 -3.47 -2.91 -25.53
C TYR A 94 -2.90 -3.81 -24.42
N ILE A 95 -3.79 -4.35 -23.59
CA ILE A 95 -3.44 -5.17 -22.42
C ILE A 95 -4.22 -6.48 -22.53
N GLY A 96 -3.49 -7.56 -22.80
CA GLY A 96 -4.06 -8.89 -22.98
C GLY A 96 -4.41 -9.59 -21.66
N GLY A 97 -4.81 -10.86 -21.76
CA GLY A 97 -5.33 -11.64 -20.64
C GLY A 97 -4.31 -12.17 -19.62
N GLY A 98 -3.12 -11.57 -19.55
CA GLY A 98 -2.10 -11.91 -18.57
C GLY A 98 -2.52 -11.56 -17.15
N SER A 99 -2.03 -12.35 -16.17
CA SER A 99 -2.42 -12.29 -14.77
C SER A 99 -1.52 -11.43 -13.88
N LYS A 100 -0.49 -10.79 -14.46
CA LYS A 100 0.40 -9.88 -13.73
C LYS A 100 -0.22 -8.49 -13.61
N SER A 101 0.15 -7.78 -12.55
CA SER A 101 -0.30 -6.42 -12.28
C SER A 101 0.87 -5.44 -12.32
N ALA A 102 0.65 -4.26 -12.89
CA ALA A 102 1.54 -3.13 -12.71
C ALA A 102 1.28 -2.49 -11.34
N VAL A 103 2.23 -2.66 -10.42
CA VAL A 103 2.13 -2.10 -9.07
C VAL A 103 2.47 -0.61 -9.10
N ILE A 104 1.57 0.26 -8.64
CA ILE A 104 1.76 1.72 -8.62
C ILE A 104 2.08 2.18 -7.20
N GLN A 105 3.23 2.83 -7.00
CA GLN A 105 3.63 3.43 -5.71
C GLN A 105 4.09 4.88 -5.82
N THR A 106 4.16 5.43 -7.03
CA THR A 106 4.50 6.83 -7.34
C THR A 106 3.37 7.50 -8.12
N ASN A 107 3.42 8.83 -8.24
CA ASN A 107 2.43 9.58 -9.02
C ASN A 107 2.40 9.10 -10.46
N THR A 108 1.20 8.88 -10.99
CA THR A 108 1.00 8.34 -12.33
C THR A 108 0.02 9.22 -13.10
N ASN A 109 0.47 9.77 -14.23
CA ASN A 109 -0.39 10.52 -15.12
C ASN A 109 -0.58 9.72 -16.42
N PHE A 110 -1.75 9.10 -16.58
CA PHE A 110 -2.14 8.38 -17.79
C PHE A 110 -2.50 9.31 -18.96
N GLY A 111 -2.59 10.63 -18.73
CA GLY A 111 -2.73 11.65 -19.76
C GLY A 111 -4.00 11.50 -20.57
N LYS A 112 -3.89 11.55 -21.90
CA LYS A 112 -4.98 11.28 -22.85
C LYS A 112 -4.90 9.89 -23.49
N ALA A 113 -3.94 9.07 -23.05
CA ALA A 113 -3.70 7.74 -23.58
C ALA A 113 -4.94 6.85 -23.47
N LYS A 114 -5.08 5.91 -24.41
CA LYS A 114 -6.14 4.90 -24.38
C LYS A 114 -5.57 3.59 -23.83
N PHE A 115 -6.32 2.91 -22.98
CA PHE A 115 -5.99 1.59 -22.45
C PHE A 115 -7.11 0.63 -22.85
N ILE A 116 -6.78 -0.34 -23.69
CA ILE A 116 -7.71 -1.37 -24.14
C ILE A 116 -7.43 -2.61 -23.31
N ILE A 117 -8.32 -2.94 -22.38
CA ILE A 117 -8.20 -4.11 -21.51
C ILE A 117 -9.02 -5.24 -22.12
N ASP A 118 -8.36 -6.29 -22.61
CA ASP A 118 -9.03 -7.42 -23.25
C ASP A 118 -9.27 -8.56 -22.25
N ASP A 119 -10.54 -8.75 -21.92
CA ASP A 119 -11.00 -9.75 -20.95
C ASP A 119 -11.56 -11.02 -21.63
N ARG A 120 -11.38 -11.18 -22.95
CA ARG A 120 -11.91 -12.33 -23.70
C ARG A 120 -11.15 -13.63 -23.43
N LYS A 121 -9.84 -13.54 -23.14
CA LYS A 121 -8.95 -14.71 -22.96
C LYS A 121 -8.15 -14.61 -21.65
N LEU A 122 -8.85 -14.43 -20.53
CA LEU A 122 -8.20 -14.28 -19.23
C LEU A 122 -7.70 -15.59 -18.65
N LYS A 123 -6.46 -15.57 -18.15
CA LYS A 123 -5.94 -16.62 -17.28
C LYS A 123 -6.49 -16.51 -15.85
N ASN A 124 -6.74 -15.29 -15.39
CA ASN A 124 -7.29 -15.00 -14.06
C ASN A 124 -8.15 -13.73 -14.12
N HIS A 125 -9.47 -13.88 -13.99
CA HIS A 125 -10.42 -12.77 -14.03
C HIS A 125 -10.37 -11.85 -12.80
N ARG A 126 -9.64 -12.22 -11.75
CA ARG A 126 -9.44 -11.41 -10.53
C ARG A 126 -8.13 -10.62 -10.53
N ALA A 127 -7.28 -10.80 -11.54
CA ALA A 127 -5.99 -10.14 -11.62
C ALA A 127 -6.12 -8.72 -12.20
N GLN A 128 -6.17 -7.71 -11.32
CA GLN A 128 -6.21 -6.30 -11.69
C GLN A 128 -5.01 -5.91 -12.55
N VAL A 129 -5.22 -5.09 -13.57
CA VAL A 129 -4.13 -4.62 -14.43
C VAL A 129 -3.23 -3.65 -13.66
N PHE A 130 -3.81 -2.70 -12.93
CA PHE A 130 -3.06 -1.76 -12.10
C PHE A 130 -3.40 -1.96 -10.63
N VAL A 131 -2.38 -1.93 -9.78
CA VAL A 131 -2.54 -2.15 -8.34
C VAL A 131 -1.79 -1.07 -7.57
N VAL A 132 -2.52 -0.10 -7.03
CA VAL A 132 -1.98 0.97 -6.19
C VAL A 132 -1.75 0.42 -4.79
N LYS A 133 -0.50 0.39 -4.32
CA LYS A 133 -0.15 -0.24 -3.05
C LYS A 133 0.72 0.66 -2.18
N SER A 134 0.52 0.54 -0.88
CA SER A 134 1.44 1.10 0.12
C SER A 134 2.79 0.37 0.07
N LYS A 135 3.89 1.10 0.34
CA LYS A 135 5.20 0.51 0.68
C LYS A 135 5.29 0.11 2.16
N LEU A 136 4.36 0.62 2.99
CA LEU A 136 4.33 0.44 4.43
C LEU A 136 3.42 -0.72 4.77
N ALA A 137 3.94 -1.68 5.54
CA ALA A 137 3.14 -2.79 6.05
C ALA A 137 2.19 -2.32 7.17
N PRO A 138 0.99 -2.93 7.29
CA PRO A 138 0.13 -2.72 8.44
C PRO A 138 0.79 -3.22 9.73
N ILE A 139 0.55 -2.52 10.84
CA ILE A 139 0.98 -2.90 12.18
C ILE A 139 -0.14 -3.68 12.85
N SER A 140 0.14 -4.90 13.29
CA SER A 140 -0.82 -5.69 14.07
C SER A 140 -0.86 -5.20 15.51
N ILE A 141 -2.06 -4.94 16.05
CA ILE A 141 -2.26 -4.51 17.44
C ILE A 141 -2.78 -5.71 18.23
N LYS A 142 -2.12 -6.06 19.34
CA LYS A 142 -2.51 -7.21 20.18
C LYS A 142 -3.20 -6.84 21.49
N SER A 143 -3.03 -5.61 21.96
CA SER A 143 -3.50 -5.16 23.27
C SER A 143 -5.00 -4.83 23.34
N ILE A 144 -5.68 -4.72 22.19
CA ILE A 144 -7.09 -4.34 22.11
C ILE A 144 -7.92 -5.59 21.87
N SER A 145 -8.70 -5.99 22.89
CA SER A 145 -9.62 -7.14 22.82
C SER A 145 -11.08 -6.73 22.66
N LYS A 146 -11.44 -5.48 23.00
CA LYS A 146 -12.79 -4.91 22.88
C LYS A 146 -12.73 -3.44 22.47
N LEU A 147 -13.80 -2.94 21.85
CA LEU A 147 -14.01 -1.52 21.57
C LEU A 147 -15.48 -1.17 21.77
N ALA A 148 -15.76 0.05 22.21
CA ALA A 148 -17.12 0.56 22.34
C ALA A 148 -17.46 1.51 21.17
N ARG A 149 -18.73 1.55 20.78
CA ARG A 149 -19.26 2.56 19.87
C ARG A 149 -18.98 3.95 20.43
N GLY A 150 -18.49 4.85 19.58
CA GLY A 150 -18.18 6.24 19.96
C GLY A 150 -16.99 6.40 20.91
N GLN A 151 -16.23 5.34 21.18
CA GLN A 151 -15.00 5.43 21.96
C GLN A 151 -14.06 6.46 21.32
N ALA A 152 -13.59 7.41 22.12
CA ALA A 152 -12.80 8.54 21.62
C ALA A 152 -11.29 8.26 21.56
N LYS A 153 -10.81 7.20 22.21
CA LYS A 153 -9.38 6.94 22.37
C LYS A 153 -9.05 5.46 22.50
N LEU A 154 -7.94 5.05 21.90
CA LEU A 154 -7.24 3.80 22.12
C LEU A 154 -6.09 4.02 23.11
N ASP A 155 -5.95 3.13 24.10
CA ASP A 155 -4.85 3.20 25.07
C ASP A 155 -3.56 2.59 24.51
N LEU A 156 -3.01 3.22 23.48
CA LEU A 156 -1.73 2.85 22.87
C LEU A 156 -1.10 4.04 22.13
N ARG A 157 0.18 3.92 21.80
CA ARG A 157 0.88 4.86 20.91
C ARG A 157 1.14 4.22 19.56
N LEU A 158 0.99 5.01 18.50
CA LEU A 158 1.25 4.62 17.12
C LEU A 158 2.43 5.45 16.56
N PRO A 159 3.16 4.93 15.56
CA PRO A 159 4.30 5.65 14.97
C PRO A 159 3.91 6.94 14.23
N GLY A 160 2.61 7.17 14.00
CA GLY A 160 2.04 8.35 13.37
C GLY A 160 0.52 8.19 13.21
N PRO A 161 -0.13 9.11 12.48
CA PRO A 161 -1.53 8.94 12.11
C PRO A 161 -1.75 7.66 11.31
N CYS A 162 -2.75 6.88 11.69
CA CYS A 162 -3.04 5.59 11.08
C CYS A 162 -4.52 5.47 10.71
N LEU A 163 -4.76 4.73 9.63
CA LEU A 163 -6.06 4.14 9.34
C LEU A 163 -6.14 2.79 10.06
N VAL A 164 -7.01 2.68 11.05
CA VAL A 164 -7.21 1.46 11.83
C VAL A 164 -8.37 0.66 11.24
N HIS A 165 -8.10 -0.61 10.96
CA HIS A 165 -9.11 -1.59 10.55
C HIS A 165 -9.27 -2.63 11.65
N VAL A 166 -10.50 -2.77 12.14
CA VAL A 166 -10.87 -3.75 13.17
C VAL A 166 -11.85 -4.77 12.59
N THR A 167 -11.77 -6.01 13.07
CA THR A 167 -12.62 -7.12 12.67
C THR A 167 -13.04 -7.92 13.90
N ASN A 168 -14.31 -8.33 13.91
CA ASN A 168 -14.83 -9.40 14.76
C ASN A 168 -15.42 -10.50 13.86
N SER A 169 -14.72 -11.62 13.75
CA SER A 169 -15.13 -12.76 12.94
C SER A 169 -16.33 -13.53 13.48
N HIS A 170 -16.70 -13.33 14.75
CA HIS A 170 -17.81 -14.04 15.40
C HIS A 170 -19.17 -13.36 15.18
N VAL A 171 -19.16 -12.10 14.72
CA VAL A 171 -20.39 -11.35 14.46
C VAL A 171 -20.58 -11.22 12.95
N ARG A 172 -21.79 -11.55 12.48
CA ARG A 172 -22.21 -11.35 11.09
C ARG A 172 -23.08 -10.10 10.97
N ARG A 173 -22.78 -9.24 10.00
CA ARG A 173 -23.54 -8.04 9.63
C ARG A 173 -24.06 -8.17 8.19
N TYR A 174 -25.07 -7.37 7.84
CA TYR A 174 -25.61 -7.30 6.48
C TYR A 174 -26.17 -8.64 5.94
N ILE A 175 -26.80 -9.44 6.81
CA ILE A 175 -27.47 -10.69 6.43
C ILE A 175 -28.68 -10.35 5.54
N ARG A 176 -28.74 -10.98 4.35
CA ARG A 176 -29.88 -10.86 3.44
C ARG A 176 -30.84 -12.02 3.65
N TYR A 177 -32.14 -11.74 3.59
CA TYR A 177 -33.22 -12.73 3.66
C TYR A 177 -33.96 -12.82 2.32
N GLY A 178 -34.78 -13.87 2.14
CA GLY A 178 -35.55 -14.11 0.92
C GLY A 178 -34.79 -14.90 -0.15
N LEU A 179 -35.19 -14.76 -1.41
CA LEU A 179 -34.66 -15.55 -2.54
C LEU A 179 -33.13 -15.41 -2.75
N ASN A 180 -32.55 -14.30 -2.26
CA ASN A 180 -31.11 -14.03 -2.31
C ASN A 180 -30.48 -14.06 -0.91
N ALA A 181 -30.93 -15.00 -0.06
CA ALA A 181 -30.42 -15.16 1.29
C ALA A 181 -28.90 -15.42 1.31
N ASN A 182 -28.21 -14.87 2.31
CA ASN A 182 -26.78 -15.12 2.51
C ASN A 182 -26.41 -15.12 4.00
N GLN A 183 -25.16 -15.44 4.33
CA GLN A 183 -24.67 -15.50 5.71
C GLN A 183 -24.13 -14.15 6.24
N GLY A 184 -24.37 -13.06 5.51
CA GLY A 184 -23.79 -11.75 5.80
C GLY A 184 -22.27 -11.70 5.63
N ALA A 185 -21.68 -10.61 6.12
CA ALA A 185 -20.23 -10.37 6.18
C ALA A 185 -19.76 -10.34 7.64
N VAL A 186 -18.47 -10.61 7.88
CA VAL A 186 -17.88 -10.40 9.21
C VAL A 186 -18.01 -8.93 9.62
N GLN A 187 -18.20 -8.65 10.92
CA GLN A 187 -18.24 -7.29 11.43
C GLN A 187 -16.86 -6.64 11.28
N THR A 188 -16.82 -5.51 10.61
CA THR A 188 -15.62 -4.68 10.46
C THR A 188 -15.94 -3.22 10.70
N ASP A 189 -14.93 -2.45 11.07
CA ASP A 189 -15.00 -0.99 11.09
C ASP A 189 -13.63 -0.40 10.73
N LEU A 190 -13.65 0.84 10.25
CA LEU A 190 -12.49 1.56 9.75
C LEU A 190 -12.52 3.01 10.25
N PHE A 191 -11.49 3.43 10.97
CA PHE A 191 -11.44 4.76 11.57
C PHE A 191 -10.02 5.32 11.62
N LEU A 192 -9.89 6.64 11.69
CA LEU A 192 -8.61 7.33 11.81
C LEU A 192 -8.21 7.48 13.27
N VAL A 193 -6.92 7.28 13.54
CA VAL A 193 -6.32 7.41 14.86
C VAL A 193 -5.02 8.20 14.76
N ASP A 194 -4.81 9.16 15.65
CA ASP A 194 -3.54 9.89 15.73
C ASP A 194 -2.43 9.07 16.42
N SER A 195 -1.22 9.62 16.49
CA SER A 195 -0.08 8.94 17.13
C SER A 195 -0.24 8.68 18.64
N LYS A 196 -1.16 9.40 19.30
CA LYS A 196 -1.46 9.32 20.73
C LYS A 196 -2.68 8.43 21.01
N GLY A 197 -3.23 7.78 19.99
CA GLY A 197 -4.37 6.89 20.11
C GLY A 197 -5.73 7.60 20.08
N ASN A 198 -5.79 8.93 19.88
CA ASN A 198 -7.07 9.62 19.81
C ASN A 198 -7.77 9.28 18.48
N ILE A 199 -9.04 8.93 18.54
CA ILE A 199 -9.87 8.60 17.37
C ILE A 199 -10.42 9.90 16.80
N ASP A 200 -10.35 10.04 15.47
CA ASP A 200 -10.91 11.20 14.79
C ASP A 200 -12.45 11.24 14.96
N PRO A 201 -13.01 12.33 15.50
CA PRO A 201 -14.45 12.44 15.73
C PRO A 201 -15.29 12.41 14.44
N GLN A 202 -14.70 12.66 13.27
CA GLN A 202 -15.38 12.54 11.97
C GLN A 202 -15.42 11.09 11.45
N THR A 203 -14.63 10.20 12.04
CA THR A 203 -14.65 8.76 11.77
C THR A 203 -14.81 7.99 13.08
N PRO A 204 -15.92 8.16 13.81
CA PRO A 204 -16.11 7.48 15.09
C PRO A 204 -16.26 5.97 14.87
N ILE A 205 -15.93 5.18 15.89
CA ILE A 205 -16.28 3.75 15.90
C ILE A 205 -17.81 3.63 15.91
N ILE A 206 -18.38 2.97 14.91
CA ILE A 206 -19.83 2.88 14.73
C ILE A 206 -20.46 1.61 15.32
N TRP A 207 -19.65 0.72 15.88
CA TRP A 207 -20.12 -0.52 16.53
C TRP A 207 -19.47 -0.77 17.88
N ASP A 208 -20.18 -1.51 18.72
CA ASP A 208 -19.55 -2.24 19.81
C ASP A 208 -18.88 -3.50 19.26
N PHE A 209 -17.67 -3.74 19.75
CA PHE A 209 -16.86 -4.93 19.51
C PHE A 209 -16.62 -5.62 20.85
N ASP A 210 -17.52 -6.52 21.24
CA ASP A 210 -17.37 -7.33 22.46
C ASP A 210 -16.18 -8.29 22.40
N MET A 211 -15.66 -8.51 21.19
CA MET A 211 -14.41 -9.19 20.90
C MET A 211 -13.78 -8.58 19.65
N VAL A 212 -12.46 -8.45 19.64
CA VAL A 212 -11.66 -8.12 18.46
C VAL A 212 -10.87 -9.35 18.03
N SER A 213 -11.20 -9.90 16.86
CA SER A 213 -10.48 -11.05 16.30
C SER A 213 -9.24 -10.63 15.52
N LYS A 214 -9.25 -9.41 14.96
CA LYS A 214 -8.09 -8.80 14.29
C LYS A 214 -8.21 -7.29 14.33
N ILE A 215 -7.10 -6.62 14.60
CA ILE A 215 -6.98 -5.18 14.48
C ILE A 215 -5.61 -4.80 13.93
N THR A 216 -5.60 -3.92 12.94
CA THR A 216 -4.38 -3.46 12.28
C THR A 216 -4.40 -1.95 12.12
N ALA A 217 -3.26 -1.30 12.35
CA ALA A 217 -3.04 0.11 12.05
C ALA A 217 -2.17 0.24 10.79
N GLN A 218 -2.72 0.84 9.74
CA GLN A 218 -1.99 1.20 8.54
C GLN A 218 -1.57 2.67 8.64
N LEU A 219 -0.27 2.94 8.70
CA LEU A 219 0.24 4.32 8.71
C LEU A 219 -0.25 5.07 7.48
N ILE A 220 -0.73 6.31 7.68
CA ILE A 220 -1.16 7.17 6.58
C ILE A 220 0.02 7.42 5.65
N ASN A 221 -0.16 7.08 4.37
CA ASN A 221 0.90 7.23 3.39
C ASN A 221 1.15 8.70 3.06
N GLU A 222 2.39 9.14 3.21
CA GLU A 222 2.84 10.45 2.75
C GLU A 222 4.03 10.35 1.79
N PRO A 223 4.13 11.25 0.78
CA PRO A 223 3.11 12.23 0.41
C PRO A 223 1.89 11.57 -0.26
N LYS A 224 0.82 12.36 -0.43
CA LYS A 224 -0.37 11.98 -1.20
C LYS A 224 0.01 11.50 -2.59
N LEU A 225 -0.51 10.33 -3.00
CA LEU A 225 -0.29 9.79 -4.34
C LEU A 225 -1.42 10.25 -5.27
N ARG A 226 -1.05 10.74 -6.46
CA ARG A 226 -1.99 11.17 -7.50
C ARG A 226 -1.96 10.23 -8.70
N ILE A 227 -3.14 9.80 -9.12
CA ILE A 227 -3.38 9.08 -10.37
C ILE A 227 -4.32 9.94 -11.19
N GLU A 228 -3.97 10.24 -12.43
CA GLU A 228 -4.72 11.22 -13.22
C GLU A 228 -4.82 10.78 -14.69
N GLY A 229 -5.95 11.09 -15.32
CA GLY A 229 -6.16 10.91 -16.76
C GLY A 229 -6.29 9.46 -17.22
N GLY A 230 -6.10 9.26 -18.52
CA GLY A 230 -6.29 8.00 -19.23
C GLY A 230 -7.74 7.78 -19.67
N ARG A 231 -7.91 7.00 -20.73
CA ARG A 231 -9.21 6.48 -21.17
C ARG A 231 -9.15 4.97 -21.16
N PHE A 232 -9.94 4.33 -20.32
CA PHE A 232 -9.96 2.88 -20.16
C PHE A 232 -11.18 2.29 -20.88
N THR A 233 -10.94 1.34 -21.76
CA THR A 233 -11.97 0.61 -22.49
C THR A 233 -11.75 -0.88 -22.28
N THR A 234 -12.73 -1.56 -21.70
CA THR A 234 -12.67 -3.00 -21.49
C THR A 234 -13.43 -3.72 -22.59
N ILE A 235 -12.80 -4.69 -23.24
CA ILE A 235 -13.46 -5.65 -24.12
C ILE A 235 -13.87 -6.83 -23.25
N ALA A 236 -15.14 -6.88 -22.86
CA ALA A 236 -15.73 -7.93 -22.03
C ALA A 236 -16.91 -8.62 -22.73
N ASN A 237 -17.41 -9.71 -22.14
CA ASN A 237 -18.66 -10.38 -22.52
C ASN A 237 -18.76 -10.83 -24.00
N ALA A 238 -17.64 -11.20 -24.62
CA ALA A 238 -17.61 -11.70 -26.00
C ALA A 238 -18.01 -13.18 -26.14
N GLY A 239 -18.55 -13.80 -25.08
CA GLY A 239 -19.00 -15.20 -25.04
C GLY A 239 -20.29 -15.33 -24.25
N GLU A 240 -20.76 -16.56 -24.02
CA GLU A 240 -22.00 -16.83 -23.29
C GLU A 240 -22.03 -16.13 -21.92
N ALA A 241 -23.19 -15.58 -21.57
CA ALA A 241 -23.40 -14.88 -20.31
C ALA A 241 -23.17 -15.83 -19.12
N LYS A 242 -22.00 -15.71 -18.50
CA LYS A 242 -21.68 -16.36 -17.23
C LYS A 242 -21.76 -15.30 -16.13
N ASN A 243 -22.35 -15.64 -14.99
CA ASN A 243 -22.42 -14.79 -13.80
C ASN A 243 -21.03 -14.69 -13.10
N GLN A 244 -20.02 -14.20 -13.82
CA GLN A 244 -18.66 -14.05 -13.33
C GLN A 244 -18.31 -12.58 -13.15
N TYR A 245 -17.75 -12.24 -11.99
CA TYR A 245 -17.28 -10.89 -11.69
C TYR A 245 -15.81 -10.74 -12.07
N TYR A 246 -15.50 -9.71 -12.85
CA TYR A 246 -14.16 -9.41 -13.34
C TYR A 246 -13.58 -8.24 -12.55
N ALA A 247 -12.33 -8.38 -12.10
CA ALA A 247 -11.60 -7.34 -11.37
C ALA A 247 -10.34 -6.95 -12.14
N ARG A 248 -10.50 -6.51 -13.39
CA ARG A 248 -9.40 -6.27 -14.34
C ARG A 248 -8.94 -4.80 -14.44
N GLY A 249 -9.59 -3.88 -13.74
CA GLY A 249 -9.25 -2.45 -13.74
C GLY A 249 -8.12 -2.08 -12.78
N ILE A 250 -8.34 -0.98 -12.05
CA ILE A 250 -7.39 -0.41 -11.08
C ILE A 250 -7.84 -0.80 -9.65
N GLY A 251 -7.01 -1.57 -8.95
CA GLY A 251 -7.19 -1.86 -7.52
C GLY A 251 -6.43 -0.87 -6.65
N ILE A 252 -7.07 -0.32 -5.61
CA ILE A 252 -6.45 0.63 -4.69
C ILE A 252 -6.39 0.03 -3.28
N TYR A 253 -5.17 -0.22 -2.80
CA TYR A 253 -4.86 -0.83 -1.50
C TYR A 253 -3.85 0.03 -0.74
N ARG A 254 -4.07 1.35 -0.78
CA ARG A 254 -3.22 2.38 -0.17
C ARG A 254 -4.13 3.52 0.29
N CYS A 255 -3.84 4.13 1.44
CA CYS A 255 -4.52 5.33 1.89
C CYS A 255 -3.88 6.60 1.29
N ASN A 256 -4.57 7.74 1.40
CA ASN A 256 -4.09 9.04 0.88
C ASN A 256 -3.75 9.01 -0.63
N VAL A 257 -4.68 8.46 -1.42
CA VAL A 257 -4.63 8.41 -2.89
C VAL A 257 -5.75 9.28 -3.44
N VAL A 258 -5.46 10.05 -4.49
CA VAL A 258 -6.45 10.76 -5.31
C VAL A 258 -6.39 10.20 -6.72
N VAL A 259 -7.56 9.90 -7.28
CA VAL A 259 -7.77 9.39 -8.64
C VAL A 259 -8.72 10.32 -9.38
#